data_AF-A0AAT9T0S0-F1
#
_entry.id   AF-A0AAT9T0S0-F1
#
_cell.length_a   1.000
_cell.length_b   1.000
_cell.length_c   1.000
_cell.angle_alpha   90.00
_cell.angle_beta   90.00
_cell.angle_gamma   90.00
#
_symmetry.space_group_name_H-M   'P 1'
#
loop_
_entity.id
_entity.type
_entity.pdbx_description
1 polymer ?
#
loop_
_entity_poly.entity_id
_entity_poly.type
_entity_poly.pdbx_seq_one_letter_code
_entity_poly.pdbx_strand_id
1 'polypeptide(L)'
;MGGVSIWHWIVVGVIVMLLFGRGKVSELMGDVAKGIKSFKKGMAEDDEPTPSATNVDPKVIDHTQASNAAAQTQAKAENKA
;
A
#
# COMPACT_ATOMS: atom_id res chain seq x y z
N MET A 1 -36.14 -21.34 0.15
CA MET A 1 -35.17 -20.98 -0.91
C MET A 1 -34.02 -20.21 -0.27
N GLY A 2 -33.14 -20.93 0.44
CA GLY A 2 -32.06 -20.36 1.25
C GLY A 2 -30.98 -19.78 0.35
N GLY A 3 -30.91 -18.45 0.31
CA GLY A 3 -29.93 -17.70 -0.47
C GLY A 3 -28.52 -18.14 -0.13
N VAL A 4 -27.65 -18.05 -1.13
CA VAL A 4 -26.20 -18.31 -1.07
C VAL A 4 -25.62 -17.80 0.24
N SER A 5 -25.42 -18.74 1.18
CA SER A 5 -24.93 -18.45 2.52
C SER A 5 -23.57 -17.76 2.42
N ILE A 6 -23.25 -16.86 3.35
CA ILE A 6 -21.98 -16.10 3.38
C ILE A 6 -20.75 -17.00 3.20
N TRP A 7 -20.85 -18.25 3.65
CA TRP A 7 -19.86 -19.30 3.43
C TRP A 7 -19.54 -19.58 1.96
N HIS A 8 -20.52 -19.54 1.06
CA HIS A 8 -20.33 -19.75 -0.37
C HIS A 8 -19.46 -18.64 -0.97
N TRP A 9 -19.69 -17.38 -0.58
CA TRP A 9 -18.92 -16.24 -1.08
C TRP A 9 -17.44 -16.29 -0.66
N ILE A 10 -17.14 -16.79 0.55
CA ILE A 10 -15.75 -17.00 0.98
C ILE A 10 -15.08 -18.07 0.10
N VAL A 11 -15.74 -19.21 -0.14
CA VAL A 11 -15.20 -20.29 -0.97
C VAL A 11 -14.98 -19.83 -2.41
N VAL A 12 -15.93 -19.08 -2.98
CA VAL A 12 -15.81 -18.49 -4.31
C VAL A 12 -14.65 -17.50 -4.37
N GLY A 13 -14.50 -16.63 -3.36
CA GLY A 13 -13.39 -15.68 -3.27
C GLY A 13 -12.02 -16.35 -3.29
N VAL A 14 -11.86 -17.47 -2.57
CA VAL A 14 -10.60 -18.25 -2.56
C VAL A 14 -10.31 -18.84 -3.94
N ILE A 15 -11.31 -19.42 -4.61
CA ILE A 15 -11.15 -19.98 -5.96
C ILE A 15 -10.75 -18.92 -6.97
N VAL A 16 -11.40 -17.75 -6.93
CA VAL A 16 -11.05 -16.62 -7.80
C VAL A 16 -9.63 -16.14 -7.51
N MET A 17 -9.24 -16.03 -6.24
CA MET A 17 -7.88 -15.63 -5.86
C MET A 17 -6.81 -16.62 -6.33
N LEU A 18 -7.13 -17.93 -6.38
CA LEU A 18 -6.23 -18.96 -6.92
C LEU A 18 -6.12 -18.90 -8.45
N LEU A 19 -7.22 -18.65 -9.16
CA LEU A 19 -7.25 -18.58 -10.62
C LEU A 19 -6.58 -17.31 -11.15
N PHE A 20 -6.83 -16.17 -10.52
CA PHE A 20 -6.29 -14.89 -10.93
C PHE A 20 -4.92 -14.59 -10.28
N GLY A 21 -4.61 -15.25 -9.17
CA GLY A 21 -3.38 -15.04 -8.41
C GLY A 21 -3.35 -13.72 -7.62
N ARG A 22 -2.51 -13.66 -6.59
CA ARG A 22 -2.37 -12.49 -5.69
C ARG A 22 -1.88 -11.21 -6.37
N GLY A 23 -1.11 -11.32 -7.46
CA GLY A 23 -0.53 -10.15 -8.13
C GLY A 23 -1.56 -9.33 -8.90
N LYS A 24 -2.37 -9.99 -9.73
CA LYS A 24 -3.37 -9.34 -10.59
C LYS A 24 -4.51 -8.73 -9.78
N VAL A 25 -4.99 -9.43 -8.75
CA VAL A 25 -6.09 -8.95 -7.91
C VAL A 25 -5.69 -7.69 -7.14
N SER A 26 -4.46 -7.62 -6.62
CA SER A 26 -4.02 -6.47 -5.81
C SER A 26 -3.82 -5.20 -6.66
N GLU A 27 -3.34 -5.35 -7.89
CA GLU A 27 -3.15 -4.24 -8.84
C GLU A 27 -4.51 -3.69 -9.31
N LEU A 28 -5.42 -4.57 -9.73
CA LEU A 28 -6.79 -4.21 -10.13
C LEU A 28 -7.61 -3.64 -8.97
N MET A 29 -7.51 -4.21 -7.77
CA MET A 29 -8.19 -3.70 -6.57
C MET A 29 -7.67 -2.31 -6.19
N GLY A 30 -6.39 -2.02 -6.41
CA GLY A 30 -5.80 -0.70 -6.19
C GLY A 30 -6.40 0.38 -7.09
N ASP A 31 -6.55 0.07 -8.39
CA ASP A 31 -7.16 0.99 -9.37
C ASP A 31 -8.66 1.19 -9.12
N VAL A 32 -9.37 0.10 -8.81
CA VAL A 32 -10.79 0.17 -8.43
C VAL A 32 -10.99 0.96 -7.13
N ALA A 33 -10.13 0.75 -6.12
CA ALA A 33 -10.20 1.49 -4.86
C ALA A 33 -9.93 2.99 -5.06
N LYS A 34 -8.98 3.37 -5.92
CA LYS A 34 -8.75 4.77 -6.31
C LYS A 34 -9.97 5.37 -7.02
N GLY A 35 -10.56 4.65 -7.97
CA GLY A 35 -11.77 5.09 -8.67
C GLY A 35 -12.95 5.33 -7.72
N ILE A 36 -13.23 4.37 -6.84
CA ILE A 36 -14.31 4.46 -5.85
C ILE A 36 -14.01 5.55 -4.81
N LYS A 37 -12.76 5.72 -4.37
CA LYS A 37 -12.37 6.78 -3.42
C LYS A 37 -12.54 8.17 -4.01
N SER A 38 -12.16 8.37 -5.28
CA SER A 38 -12.37 9.64 -5.99
C SER A 38 -13.85 9.92 -6.24
N PHE A 39 -14.65 8.88 -6.54
CA PHE A 39 -16.10 9.00 -6.66
C PHE A 39 -16.75 9.38 -5.33
N LYS A 40 -16.36 8.72 -4.23
CA LYS A 40 -16.84 9.03 -2.88
C LYS A 40 -16.42 10.44 -2.45
N LYS A 41 -15.19 10.85 -2.75
CA LYS A 41 -14.70 12.20 -2.43
C LYS A 41 -15.44 13.25 -3.26
N GLY A 42 -15.61 13.07 -4.56
CA GLY A 42 -16.38 13.99 -5.41
C GLY A 42 -17.84 14.14 -4.96
N MET A 43 -18.45 13.07 -4.42
CA MET A 43 -19.81 13.10 -3.89
C MET A 43 -19.89 13.68 -2.46
N ALA A 44 -18.81 13.64 -1.69
CA ALA A 44 -18.73 14.20 -0.34
C ALA A 44 -18.30 15.68 -0.32
N GLU A 45 -17.61 16.15 -1.36
CA GLU A 45 -17.24 17.57 -1.54
C GLU A 45 -18.47 18.47 -1.76
N ASP A 46 -19.62 17.90 -2.15
CA ASP A 46 -20.92 18.59 -2.23
C ASP A 46 -21.54 18.85 -0.83
N ASP A 47 -21.02 18.20 0.24
CA ASP A 47 -21.62 18.24 1.59
C ASP A 47 -20.72 18.83 2.70
N GLU A 48 -19.38 18.86 2.61
CA GLU A 48 -18.47 19.66 3.50
C GLU A 48 -16.97 19.51 3.16
N PRO A 49 -16.08 20.45 3.55
CA PRO A 49 -14.65 20.40 3.28
C PRO A 49 -13.89 19.62 4.36
N THR A 50 -13.34 18.43 4.03
CA THR A 50 -12.30 17.79 4.87
C THR A 50 -11.06 17.32 4.11
N PRO A 51 -9.87 17.47 4.72
CA PRO A 51 -8.58 17.30 4.07
C PRO A 51 -8.26 15.83 3.77
N SER A 52 -7.66 15.61 2.61
CA SER A 52 -7.33 14.32 2.01
C SER A 52 -6.52 13.38 2.92
N ALA A 53 -6.96 12.13 2.92
CA ALA A 53 -6.26 10.97 3.46
C ALA A 53 -4.79 10.91 3.00
N THR A 54 -3.91 10.83 4.00
CA THR A 54 -2.50 10.45 3.98
C THR A 54 -2.13 9.56 2.79
N ASN A 55 -1.24 10.08 1.94
CA ASN A 55 -0.37 9.26 1.10
C ASN A 55 0.41 8.32 2.03
N VAL A 56 0.04 7.04 2.03
CA VAL A 56 0.95 5.98 2.45
C VAL A 56 1.93 5.80 1.31
N ASP A 57 2.99 6.61 1.32
CA ASP A 57 4.24 6.28 0.65
C ASP A 57 4.67 4.88 1.13
N PRO A 58 4.69 3.84 0.27
CA PRO A 58 5.37 2.63 0.63
C PRO A 58 6.84 2.99 0.72
N LYS A 59 7.34 3.15 1.95
CA LYS A 59 8.76 3.21 2.25
C LYS A 59 9.39 1.95 1.65
N VAL A 60 9.93 2.11 0.44
CA VAL A 60 10.82 1.17 -0.21
C VAL A 60 11.90 0.89 0.82
N ILE A 61 12.07 -0.39 1.11
CA ILE A 61 13.11 -0.90 1.99
C ILE A 61 14.42 -0.65 1.25
N ASP A 62 14.95 0.58 1.39
CA ASP A 62 16.25 0.97 0.89
C ASP A 62 17.29 0.21 1.72
N HIS A 63 17.86 -0.80 1.06
CA HIS A 63 19.01 -1.58 1.47
C HIS A 63 20.26 -0.68 1.42
N THR A 64 20.28 0.39 2.21
CA THR A 64 21.43 1.32 2.32
C THR A 64 21.85 1.51 3.78
N GLN A 65 21.59 0.50 4.60
CA GLN A 65 22.15 0.36 5.94
C GLN A 65 23.34 -0.60 5.90
N ALA A 66 24.33 -0.33 5.03
CA ALA A 66 25.59 -1.07 4.97
C ALA A 66 26.80 -0.25 4.47
N SER A 67 26.64 0.99 4.02
CA SER A 67 27.76 1.79 3.47
C SER A 67 28.29 2.90 4.39
N ASN A 68 27.58 3.28 5.45
CA ASN A 68 27.96 4.44 6.27
C ASN A 68 28.71 4.09 7.58
N ALA A 69 29.02 2.82 7.84
CA ALA A 69 29.76 2.39 9.03
C ALA A 69 31.28 2.24 8.82
N ALA A 70 31.78 2.32 7.58
CA ALA A 70 33.22 2.14 7.29
C ALA A 70 33.97 3.45 6.94
N ALA A 71 33.26 4.57 6.76
CA ALA A 71 33.87 5.83 6.30
C ALA A 71 34.07 6.91 7.41
N GLN A 72 33.62 6.68 8.65
CA GLN A 72 33.73 7.68 9.74
C GLN A 72 34.84 7.41 10.77
N THR A 73 35.62 6.33 10.64
CA THR A 73 36.73 6.05 11.59
C THR A 73 38.09 6.60 11.13
N GLN A 74 38.22 7.14 9.91
CA GLN A 74 39.50 7.67 9.41
C GLN A 74 39.62 9.21 9.39
N ALA A 75 38.54 9.96 9.65
CA ALA A 75 38.57 11.44 9.63
C ALA A 75 38.81 12.09 11.02
N LYS A 76 39.09 11.31 12.08
CA LYS A 76 39.32 11.83 13.45
C LYS A 76 40.77 11.70 13.96
N ALA A 77 41.72 11.36 13.08
CA ALA A 77 43.13 11.24 13.45
C ALA A 77 44.03 12.38 12.91
N GLU A 78 43.49 13.35 12.17
CA GLU A 78 44.30 14.40 11.49
C GLU A 78 44.10 15.83 12.02
N ASN A 79 43.44 16.02 13.17
CA ASN A 79 43.37 17.34 13.81
C ASN A 79 43.84 17.27 15.27
N LYS A 80 45.08 16.80 15.43
CA LYS A 80 45.91 17.03 16.63
C LYS A 80 47.38 16.73 16.31
N ALA A 81 47.97 17.52 15.41
CA ALA A 81 49.41 17.74 15.29
C ALA A 81 49.62 19.22 15.00
#